data_AF-A0A375HBI9-F1
#
_entry.id   AF-A0A375HBI9-F1
#
_cell.length_a   1.000
_cell.length_b   1.000
_cell.length_c   1.000
_cell.angle_alpha   90.00
_cell.angle_beta   90.00
_cell.angle_gamma   90.00
#
_symmetry.space_group_name_H-M   'P 1'
#
loop_
_entity.id
_entity.type
_entity.pdbx_description
1 polymer ?
#
loop_
_entity_poly.entity_id
_entity_poly.type
_entity_poly.pdbx_seq_one_letter_code
_entity_poly.pdbx_strand_id
1 'polypeptide(L)'
;MLFDPRSTVPDFPAGHQPAWTSHRQHPAAGRGPAHGFLTLPAVARSVPAAARVTFCDEVEITDLVIAQFDAGVLRASDVSDPTGAGDAFAQAMFAWLNPRIPHCQRLQFGFALIDQAAAADQLTQFGWEDALNSPLYLAIELPGEQVFSIGTARAQALRAADPSLLFTAMSLVDAACSRSLFVRTPDVLLDEFARWHWDYDATLADDDSAREFLKENWGGDDADIERYLPSVVRPELAPDDTLPRHSHVQAGSSSLRVLSQRTLRALARSDDAWLGETCAALADLRLTLARARDRSAIAGAQWAEPAYSAATIAYCESNYVSEVLDNHFECASNSGEATMFQCFIPIATQRQAIRQQFGDLASMLQIIGALDRVLTFISS
;
A
#
# COMPACT_ATOMS: atom_id res chain seq x y z
N MET A 1 37.98 -0.76 -6.08
CA MET A 1 38.15 -2.13 -6.59
C MET A 1 37.22 -3.00 -5.77
N LEU A 2 36.03 -3.26 -6.32
CA LEU A 2 34.90 -3.95 -5.68
C LEU A 2 34.88 -5.40 -6.15
N PHE A 3 34.73 -6.33 -5.23
CA PHE A 3 34.30 -7.70 -5.54
C PHE A 3 32.76 -7.71 -5.61
N ASP A 4 32.23 -8.15 -6.75
CA ASP A 4 30.81 -8.43 -7.02
C ASP A 4 30.55 -9.94 -6.73
N PRO A 5 29.65 -10.32 -5.80
CA PRO A 5 29.27 -11.70 -5.59
C PRO A 5 27.94 -11.99 -6.31
N ARG A 6 27.97 -12.09 -7.64
CA ARG A 6 26.86 -12.65 -8.41
C ARG A 6 27.15 -14.08 -8.86
N SER A 7 26.41 -15.00 -8.24
CA SER A 7 25.98 -16.30 -8.74
C SER A 7 26.98 -17.13 -9.54
N THR A 8 27.70 -18.02 -8.86
CA THR A 8 28.21 -19.26 -9.49
C THR A 8 27.15 -20.34 -9.36
N VAL A 9 26.20 -20.40 -10.31
CA VAL A 9 25.32 -21.56 -10.49
C VAL A 9 25.88 -22.39 -11.64
N PRO A 10 26.16 -23.69 -11.47
CA PRO A 10 26.49 -24.58 -12.58
C PRO A 10 25.27 -24.82 -13.47
N ASP A 11 25.45 -24.78 -14.79
CA ASP A 11 24.42 -25.05 -15.80
C ASP A 11 23.78 -26.45 -15.63
N PHE A 12 22.47 -26.48 -15.40
CA PHE A 12 21.64 -27.69 -15.55
C PHE A 12 20.88 -27.64 -16.88
N PRO A 13 20.59 -28.80 -17.50
CA PRO A 13 20.01 -28.85 -18.84
C PRO A 13 18.62 -28.21 -18.92
N ALA A 14 18.43 -27.41 -19.98
CA ALA A 14 17.24 -26.64 -20.27
C ALA A 14 15.98 -27.50 -20.46
N GLY A 15 14.95 -27.17 -19.69
CA GLY A 15 13.60 -27.66 -19.87
C GLY A 15 12.84 -27.66 -18.54
N HIS A 16 12.01 -26.62 -18.33
CA HIS A 16 11.06 -26.44 -17.22
C HIS A 16 11.63 -25.88 -15.90
N GLN A 17 12.07 -24.62 -15.93
CA GLN A 17 12.05 -23.79 -14.73
C GLN A 17 11.20 -22.53 -14.99
N PRO A 18 10.06 -22.35 -14.30
CA PRO A 18 9.59 -21.03 -13.97
C PRO A 18 10.36 -20.54 -12.73
N ALA A 19 11.13 -19.47 -12.90
CA ALA A 19 11.68 -18.72 -11.78
C ALA A 19 10.54 -18.05 -11.00
N TRP A 20 10.68 -17.93 -9.69
CA TRP A 20 9.70 -17.28 -8.81
C TRP A 20 9.56 -15.75 -9.03
N THR A 21 10.27 -15.17 -10.02
CA THR A 21 10.17 -13.77 -10.42
C THR A 21 10.27 -13.61 -11.94
N SER A 22 9.50 -12.67 -12.51
CA SER A 22 9.28 -12.54 -13.97
C SER A 22 10.31 -11.69 -14.73
N HIS A 23 11.53 -11.49 -14.22
CA HIS A 23 12.48 -10.57 -14.87
C HIS A 23 13.66 -11.25 -15.60
N ARG A 24 13.64 -11.06 -16.93
CA ARG A 24 14.73 -11.18 -17.94
C ARG A 24 15.36 -12.56 -18.15
N GLN A 25 14.86 -13.27 -19.18
CA GLN A 25 15.60 -14.34 -19.85
C GLN A 25 16.66 -13.74 -20.80
N HIS A 26 17.93 -14.03 -20.57
CA HIS A 26 19.01 -13.70 -21.51
C HIS A 26 18.99 -14.66 -22.72
N PRO A 27 19.35 -14.20 -23.94
CA PRO A 27 19.42 -15.09 -25.09
C PRO A 27 20.51 -16.14 -24.89
N ALA A 28 20.19 -17.40 -25.18
CA ALA A 28 21.15 -18.50 -25.13
C ALA A 28 22.30 -18.27 -26.12
N ALA A 29 23.54 -18.31 -25.65
CA ALA A 29 24.71 -18.33 -26.52
C ALA A 29 24.74 -19.65 -27.33
N GLY A 30 24.91 -19.54 -28.64
CA GLY A 30 24.93 -20.68 -29.55
C GLY A 30 26.04 -21.68 -29.24
N ARG A 31 25.74 -22.99 -29.35
CA ARG A 31 26.71 -24.07 -29.16
C ARG A 31 27.67 -24.16 -30.34
N GLY A 32 28.96 -23.96 -30.09
CA GLY A 32 30.04 -24.40 -30.99
C GLY A 32 30.46 -25.86 -30.69
N PRO A 33 31.01 -26.61 -31.66
CA PRO A 33 31.44 -27.98 -31.45
C PRO A 33 32.72 -28.05 -30.61
N ALA A 34 32.66 -28.76 -29.48
CA ALA A 34 33.83 -29.00 -28.62
C ALA A 34 34.65 -30.18 -29.17
N HIS A 35 35.66 -29.89 -29.99
CA HIS A 35 36.71 -30.86 -30.29
C HIS A 35 37.86 -30.68 -29.28
N GLY A 36 37.84 -31.43 -28.17
CA GLY A 36 38.98 -31.45 -27.25
C GLY A 36 38.72 -32.09 -25.88
N PHE A 37 39.20 -33.32 -25.71
CA PHE A 37 39.73 -33.94 -24.47
C PHE A 37 39.29 -33.36 -23.11
N LEU A 38 38.15 -33.80 -22.58
CA LEU A 38 37.86 -33.88 -21.14
C LEU A 38 37.02 -35.13 -20.86
N THR A 39 37.66 -36.26 -20.56
CA THR A 39 36.96 -37.42 -20.00
C THR A 39 36.69 -37.17 -18.51
N LEU A 40 35.47 -36.72 -18.20
CA LEU A 40 35.00 -36.61 -16.82
C LEU A 40 34.99 -38.01 -16.16
N PRO A 41 35.32 -38.13 -14.86
CA PRO A 41 35.26 -39.39 -14.14
C PRO A 41 33.83 -39.95 -14.17
N ALA A 42 33.71 -41.25 -14.47
CA ALA A 42 32.42 -41.92 -14.57
C ALA A 42 31.72 -41.95 -13.21
N VAL A 43 30.57 -41.28 -13.13
CA VAL A 43 29.70 -41.31 -11.95
C VAL A 43 29.04 -42.69 -11.88
N ALA A 44 29.06 -43.34 -10.72
CA ALA A 44 28.43 -44.64 -10.52
C ALA A 44 26.93 -44.58 -10.83
N ARG A 45 26.37 -45.62 -11.47
CA ARG A 45 24.93 -45.69 -11.85
C ARG A 45 23.96 -45.59 -10.66
N SER A 46 24.44 -45.75 -9.43
CA SER A 46 23.68 -45.60 -8.20
C SER A 46 23.52 -44.14 -7.76
N VAL A 47 24.26 -43.20 -8.34
CA VAL A 47 24.13 -41.78 -8.06
C VAL A 47 23.02 -41.22 -8.94
N PRO A 48 21.96 -40.64 -8.36
CA PRO A 48 20.88 -40.03 -9.14
C PRO A 48 21.44 -38.96 -10.09
N ALA A 49 21.08 -39.03 -11.37
CA ALA A 49 21.49 -38.05 -12.38
C ALA A 49 20.87 -36.66 -12.15
N ALA A 50 19.82 -36.60 -11.34
CA ALA A 50 19.19 -35.39 -10.84
C ALA A 50 18.83 -35.61 -9.37
N ALA A 51 19.16 -34.64 -8.53
CA ALA A 51 18.68 -34.54 -7.17
C ALA A 51 17.93 -33.21 -7.04
N ARG A 52 16.74 -33.24 -6.44
CA ARG A 52 16.02 -32.01 -6.09
C ARG A 52 16.45 -31.66 -4.67
N VAL A 53 17.30 -30.64 -4.55
CA VAL A 53 17.62 -30.07 -3.25
C VAL A 53 16.38 -29.31 -2.80
N THR A 54 15.78 -29.79 -1.71
CA THR A 54 14.65 -29.16 -1.04
C THR A 54 15.21 -28.55 0.24
N PHE A 55 14.99 -27.25 0.44
CA PHE A 55 15.43 -26.56 1.67
C PHE A 55 14.49 -26.93 2.82
N CYS A 56 14.99 -26.97 4.05
CA CYS A 56 14.18 -27.35 5.23
C CYS A 56 12.93 -26.46 5.42
N ASP A 57 12.97 -25.22 4.93
CA ASP A 57 11.85 -24.26 4.94
C ASP A 57 10.61 -24.79 4.19
N GLU A 58 10.79 -25.73 3.25
CA GLU A 58 9.69 -26.33 2.49
C GLU A 58 8.77 -27.21 3.38
N VAL A 59 9.26 -27.73 4.51
CA VAL A 59 8.47 -28.58 5.43
C VAL A 59 7.43 -27.76 6.20
N GLU A 60 7.83 -26.60 6.76
CA GLU A 60 6.91 -25.72 7.50
C GLU A 60 5.85 -25.11 6.58
N ILE A 61 6.24 -24.77 5.35
CA ILE A 61 5.31 -24.29 4.32
C ILE A 61 4.33 -25.40 3.94
N THR A 62 4.77 -26.67 3.84
CA THR A 62 3.88 -27.77 3.45
C THR A 62 2.70 -27.95 4.41
N ASP A 63 2.94 -27.96 5.71
CA ASP A 63 1.87 -28.11 6.71
C ASP A 63 0.90 -26.92 6.69
N LEU A 64 1.41 -25.70 6.52
CA LEU A 64 0.60 -24.50 6.33
C LEU A 64 -0.29 -24.64 5.10
N VAL A 65 0.25 -25.08 3.97
CA VAL A 65 -0.48 -25.20 2.71
C VAL A 65 -1.56 -26.29 2.81
N ILE A 66 -1.28 -27.42 3.45
CA ILE A 66 -2.29 -28.46 3.71
C ILE A 66 -3.44 -27.86 4.54
N ALA A 67 -3.14 -27.15 5.62
CA ALA A 67 -4.17 -26.51 6.46
C ALA A 67 -5.03 -25.51 5.68
N GLN A 68 -4.45 -24.79 4.73
CA GLN A 68 -5.13 -23.84 3.84
C GLN A 68 -6.14 -24.52 2.91
N PHE A 69 -5.76 -25.65 2.28
CA PHE A 69 -6.69 -26.44 1.47
C PHE A 69 -7.76 -27.12 2.33
N ASP A 70 -7.41 -27.67 3.49
CA ASP A 70 -8.35 -28.33 4.42
C ASP A 70 -9.38 -27.37 5.03
N ALA A 71 -9.03 -26.08 5.15
CA ALA A 71 -9.97 -25.05 5.54
C ALA A 71 -11.13 -24.91 4.55
N GLY A 72 -10.90 -25.26 3.28
CA GLY A 72 -11.90 -25.36 2.21
C GLY A 72 -12.22 -24.04 1.51
N VAL A 73 -11.39 -23.00 1.70
CA VAL A 73 -11.56 -21.72 1.00
C VAL A 73 -10.85 -21.74 -0.36
N LEU A 74 -9.64 -22.30 -0.39
CA LEU A 74 -8.87 -22.56 -1.60
C LEU A 74 -9.27 -23.89 -2.22
N ARG A 75 -9.19 -24.00 -3.55
CA ARG A 75 -9.60 -25.20 -4.29
C ARG A 75 -8.39 -25.83 -4.96
N ALA A 76 -8.25 -27.15 -4.79
CA ALA A 76 -7.24 -27.92 -5.51
C ALA A 76 -7.42 -27.86 -7.05
N SER A 77 -8.64 -27.60 -7.53
CA SER A 77 -8.91 -27.41 -8.96
C SER A 77 -8.24 -26.18 -9.56
N ASP A 78 -7.82 -25.24 -8.73
CA ASP A 78 -7.23 -23.97 -9.15
C ASP A 78 -5.69 -24.08 -9.27
N VAL A 79 -5.14 -25.29 -9.04
CA VAL A 79 -3.71 -25.59 -9.08
C VAL A 79 -3.42 -26.53 -10.25
N SER A 80 -2.40 -26.21 -11.05
CA SER A 80 -1.96 -27.02 -12.20
C SER A 80 -0.45 -27.19 -12.19
N ASP A 81 -0.01 -28.45 -12.14
CA ASP A 81 1.41 -28.86 -12.20
C ASP A 81 2.34 -28.05 -11.27
N PRO A 82 2.07 -28.00 -9.95
CA PRO A 82 2.84 -27.19 -9.04
C PRO A 82 4.24 -27.76 -8.84
N THR A 83 5.23 -26.88 -8.84
CA THR A 83 6.65 -27.24 -8.60
C THR A 83 6.93 -27.61 -7.14
N GLY A 84 6.12 -27.09 -6.20
CA GLY A 84 6.19 -27.34 -4.76
C GLY A 84 4.96 -26.81 -4.01
N ALA A 85 4.96 -26.92 -2.67
CA ALA A 85 3.83 -26.50 -1.83
C ALA A 85 3.55 -24.99 -1.91
N GLY A 86 4.60 -24.15 -1.88
CA GLY A 86 4.46 -22.69 -2.00
C GLY A 86 3.86 -22.26 -3.34
N ASP A 87 4.26 -22.88 -4.44
CA ASP A 87 3.71 -22.64 -5.78
C ASP A 87 2.24 -23.08 -5.87
N ALA A 88 1.90 -24.27 -5.34
CA ALA A 88 0.50 -24.72 -5.26
C ALA A 88 -0.38 -23.73 -4.48
N PHE A 89 0.12 -23.21 -3.36
CA PHE A 89 -0.58 -22.21 -2.57
C PHE A 89 -0.71 -20.89 -3.31
N ALA A 90 0.35 -20.40 -3.96
CA ALA A 90 0.31 -19.18 -4.74
C ALA A 90 -0.73 -19.24 -5.86
N GLN A 91 -0.73 -20.31 -6.65
CA GLN A 91 -1.72 -20.52 -7.71
C GLN A 91 -3.15 -20.45 -7.18
N ALA A 92 -3.46 -21.20 -6.11
CA ALA A 92 -4.80 -21.20 -5.52
C ALA A 92 -5.17 -19.86 -4.87
N MET A 93 -4.24 -19.21 -4.17
CA MET A 93 -4.45 -17.93 -3.52
C MET A 93 -4.74 -16.83 -4.54
N PHE A 94 -3.96 -16.74 -5.62
CA PHE A 94 -4.18 -15.75 -6.68
C PHE A 94 -5.40 -16.08 -7.54
N ALA A 95 -5.75 -17.36 -7.73
CA ALA A 95 -7.03 -17.74 -8.33
C ALA A 95 -8.23 -17.28 -7.49
N TRP A 96 -8.08 -17.25 -6.15
CA TRP A 96 -9.08 -16.68 -5.26
C TRP A 96 -9.08 -15.14 -5.25
N LEU A 97 -7.91 -14.50 -5.20
CA LEU A 97 -7.77 -13.04 -5.13
C LEU A 97 -8.19 -12.35 -6.43
N ASN A 98 -7.63 -12.76 -7.57
CA ASN A 98 -7.72 -12.01 -8.84
C ASN A 98 -9.15 -11.66 -9.26
N PRO A 99 -10.15 -12.57 -9.19
CA PRO A 99 -11.53 -12.24 -9.55
C PRO A 99 -12.21 -11.25 -8.58
N ARG A 100 -11.64 -11.05 -7.39
CA ARG A 100 -12.17 -10.18 -6.33
C ARG A 100 -11.46 -8.83 -6.25
N ILE A 101 -10.29 -8.70 -6.86
CA ILE A 101 -9.57 -7.43 -6.93
C ILE A 101 -10.42 -6.44 -7.76
N PRO A 102 -10.81 -5.29 -7.17
CA PRO A 102 -11.59 -4.30 -7.90
C PRO A 102 -10.75 -3.66 -9.01
N HIS A 103 -11.37 -3.37 -10.14
CA HIS A 103 -10.75 -2.54 -11.17
C HIS A 103 -10.74 -1.08 -10.70
N CYS A 104 -9.57 -0.56 -10.37
CA CYS A 104 -9.38 0.77 -9.80
C CYS A 104 -8.93 1.77 -10.86
N GLN A 105 -9.42 3.01 -10.76
CA GLN A 105 -9.03 4.12 -11.63
C GLN A 105 -7.98 5.03 -10.99
N ARG A 106 -8.04 5.20 -9.67
CA ARG A 106 -7.16 6.07 -8.89
C ARG A 106 -6.14 5.28 -8.09
N LEU A 107 -6.56 4.17 -7.49
CA LEU A 107 -5.71 3.37 -6.60
C LEU A 107 -4.80 2.42 -7.38
N GLN A 108 -3.50 2.43 -7.06
CA GLN A 108 -2.49 1.51 -7.60
C GLN A 108 -1.94 0.62 -6.49
N PHE A 109 -2.08 -0.69 -6.65
CA PHE A 109 -1.56 -1.66 -5.70
C PHE A 109 -1.44 -3.04 -6.33
N GLY A 110 -0.65 -3.90 -5.69
CA GLY A 110 -0.50 -5.31 -6.01
C GLY A 110 -0.54 -6.18 -4.76
N PHE A 111 -0.59 -7.48 -4.97
CA PHE A 111 -0.33 -8.46 -3.91
C PHE A 111 0.80 -9.37 -4.33
N ALA A 112 1.68 -9.68 -3.38
CA ALA A 112 2.70 -10.69 -3.54
C ALA A 112 2.68 -11.67 -2.37
N LEU A 113 3.10 -12.90 -2.63
CA LEU A 113 3.38 -13.86 -1.57
C LEU A 113 4.88 -13.90 -1.37
N ILE A 114 5.30 -13.72 -0.13
CA ILE A 114 6.70 -13.69 0.25
C ILE A 114 6.93 -14.57 1.47
N ASP A 115 8.07 -15.24 1.50
CA ASP A 115 8.51 -15.98 2.68
C ASP A 115 9.05 -15.03 3.76
N GLN A 116 9.28 -15.59 4.95
CA GLN A 116 9.76 -14.83 6.10
C GLN A 116 11.13 -14.17 5.86
N ALA A 117 12.03 -14.82 5.13
CA ALA A 117 13.37 -14.29 4.88
C ALA A 117 13.31 -13.08 3.94
N ALA A 118 12.52 -13.17 2.86
CA ALA A 118 12.27 -12.06 1.96
C ALA A 118 11.57 -10.89 2.66
N ALA A 119 10.61 -11.16 3.56
CA ALA A 119 9.99 -10.13 4.38
C ALA A 119 11.02 -9.47 5.34
N ALA A 120 11.89 -10.26 5.96
CA ALA A 120 12.94 -9.76 6.85
C ALA A 120 13.92 -8.87 6.10
N ASP A 121 14.31 -9.24 4.88
CA ASP A 121 15.20 -8.42 4.04
C ASP A 121 14.61 -7.03 3.77
N GLN A 122 13.28 -6.92 3.61
CA GLN A 122 12.61 -5.62 3.44
C GLN A 122 12.56 -4.79 4.74
N LEU A 123 12.55 -5.45 5.91
CA LEU A 123 12.36 -4.78 7.21
C LEU A 123 13.66 -4.53 7.99
N THR A 124 14.74 -5.21 7.63
CA THR A 124 16.02 -5.17 8.36
C THR A 124 16.54 -3.74 8.54
N GLN A 125 16.31 -2.87 7.57
CA GLN A 125 16.70 -1.47 7.65
C GLN A 125 16.00 -0.67 8.76
N PHE A 126 14.82 -1.11 9.19
CA PHE A 126 14.05 -0.49 10.27
C PHE A 126 14.26 -1.19 11.62
N GLY A 127 14.94 -2.34 11.64
CA GLY A 127 15.12 -3.17 12.84
C GLY A 127 13.82 -3.82 13.32
N TRP A 128 12.90 -4.14 12.40
CA TRP A 128 11.56 -4.70 12.71
C TRP A 128 11.39 -6.16 12.31
N GLU A 129 12.45 -6.82 11.86
CA GLU A 129 12.45 -8.22 11.43
C GLU A 129 12.04 -9.19 12.55
N ASP A 130 12.32 -8.86 13.82
CA ASP A 130 11.97 -9.67 14.99
C ASP A 130 10.45 -9.84 15.19
N ALA A 131 9.65 -8.96 14.59
CA ALA A 131 8.19 -9.06 14.64
C ALA A 131 7.62 -10.14 13.70
N LEU A 132 8.43 -10.67 12.77
CA LEU A 132 8.01 -11.69 11.82
C LEU A 132 8.00 -13.08 12.46
N ASN A 133 6.83 -13.72 12.52
CA ASN A 133 6.61 -15.01 13.17
C ASN A 133 5.85 -16.06 12.31
N SER A 134 5.48 -15.70 11.09
CA SER A 134 4.84 -16.58 10.11
C SER A 134 5.86 -17.02 9.05
N PRO A 135 5.78 -18.27 8.55
CA PRO A 135 6.64 -18.73 7.46
C PRO A 135 6.31 -18.08 6.10
N LEU A 136 5.07 -17.58 5.95
CA LEU A 136 4.60 -16.94 4.72
C LEU A 136 3.74 -15.71 5.01
N TYR A 137 3.86 -14.70 4.18
CA TYR A 137 3.10 -13.45 4.23
C TYR A 137 2.43 -13.13 2.90
N LEU A 138 1.25 -12.53 2.96
CA LEU A 138 0.65 -11.79 1.86
C LEU A 138 1.08 -10.33 1.99
N ALA A 139 1.95 -9.89 1.09
CA ALA A 139 2.40 -8.52 1.01
C ALA A 139 1.45 -7.68 0.16
N ILE A 140 1.24 -6.42 0.57
CA ILE A 140 0.57 -5.40 -0.26
C ILE A 140 1.66 -4.54 -0.90
N GLU A 141 1.73 -4.56 -2.23
CA GLU A 141 2.69 -3.77 -3.02
C GLU A 141 2.09 -2.45 -3.45
N LEU A 142 2.89 -1.38 -3.38
CA LEU A 142 2.61 -0.04 -3.86
C LEU A 142 3.72 0.33 -4.86
N PRO A 143 3.56 -0.03 -6.15
CA PRO A 143 4.63 0.05 -7.13
C PRO A 143 4.94 1.47 -7.63
N GLY A 144 4.09 2.43 -7.29
CA GLY A 144 4.20 3.83 -7.69
C GLY A 144 3.03 4.63 -7.15
N GLU A 145 3.15 5.95 -7.24
CA GLU A 145 2.19 6.90 -6.68
C GLU A 145 1.75 7.90 -7.75
N GLN A 146 0.43 8.05 -7.90
CA GLN A 146 -0.17 9.11 -8.71
C GLN A 146 -0.81 10.16 -7.83
N VAL A 147 -0.62 11.41 -8.23
CA VAL A 147 -1.16 12.58 -7.51
C VAL A 147 -2.44 13.05 -8.19
N PHE A 148 -3.51 13.14 -7.41
CA PHE A 148 -4.78 13.71 -7.84
C PHE A 148 -5.16 14.88 -6.95
N SER A 149 -5.84 15.87 -7.52
CA SER A 149 -6.30 17.04 -6.77
C SER A 149 -7.82 17.02 -6.62
N ILE A 150 -8.33 17.35 -5.43
CA ILE A 150 -9.77 17.60 -5.25
C ILE A 150 -10.15 18.85 -6.05
N GLY A 151 -9.32 19.89 -5.96
CA GLY A 151 -9.51 21.16 -6.65
C GLY A 151 -10.49 22.08 -5.91
N THR A 152 -10.17 23.36 -5.88
CA THR A 152 -10.92 24.39 -5.14
C THR A 152 -12.38 24.46 -5.59
N ALA A 153 -12.64 24.32 -6.89
CA ALA A 153 -14.00 24.37 -7.45
C ALA A 153 -14.87 23.20 -6.96
N ARG A 154 -14.37 21.96 -6.96
CA ARG A 154 -15.12 20.80 -6.46
C ARG A 154 -15.29 20.87 -4.95
N ALA A 155 -14.25 21.26 -4.22
CA ALA A 155 -14.34 21.48 -2.77
C ALA A 155 -15.43 22.51 -2.42
N GLN A 156 -15.49 23.63 -3.14
CA GLN A 156 -16.54 24.64 -2.97
C GLN A 156 -17.93 24.11 -3.33
N ALA A 157 -18.06 23.31 -4.40
CA ALA A 157 -19.33 22.69 -4.76
C ALA A 157 -19.85 21.74 -3.67
N LEU A 158 -18.96 20.94 -3.06
CA LEU A 158 -19.32 20.08 -1.92
C LEU A 158 -19.76 20.91 -0.70
N ARG A 159 -19.01 21.97 -0.36
CA ARG A 159 -19.34 22.89 0.75
C ARG A 159 -20.67 23.61 0.54
N ALA A 160 -21.00 23.97 -0.69
CA ALA A 160 -22.26 24.62 -1.05
C ALA A 160 -23.47 23.68 -0.88
N ALA A 161 -23.28 22.38 -1.13
CA ALA A 161 -24.31 21.37 -0.92
C ALA A 161 -24.55 21.09 0.58
N ASP A 162 -23.48 20.88 1.34
CA ASP A 162 -23.49 20.79 2.80
C ASP A 162 -22.08 21.13 3.34
N PRO A 163 -21.93 22.05 4.31
CA PRO A 163 -20.62 22.45 4.82
C PRO A 163 -19.77 21.29 5.37
N SER A 164 -20.39 20.19 5.80
CA SER A 164 -19.69 19.01 6.31
C SER A 164 -19.44 17.91 5.27
N LEU A 165 -19.80 18.11 4.01
CA LEU A 165 -19.70 17.07 2.99
C LEU A 165 -18.25 16.71 2.64
N LEU A 166 -17.37 17.70 2.48
CA LEU A 166 -15.94 17.48 2.23
C LEU A 166 -15.29 16.80 3.45
N PHE A 167 -15.57 17.29 4.65
CA PHE A 167 -15.13 16.67 5.90
C PHE A 167 -15.61 15.22 6.05
N THR A 168 -16.85 14.94 5.62
CA THR A 168 -17.38 13.58 5.60
C THR A 168 -16.65 12.70 4.59
N ALA A 169 -16.32 13.23 3.41
CA ALA A 169 -15.57 12.49 2.40
C ALA A 169 -14.20 12.10 2.95
N MET A 170 -13.44 13.05 3.49
CA MET A 170 -12.10 12.78 4.04
C MET A 170 -12.16 11.83 5.24
N SER A 171 -13.09 12.04 6.19
CA SER A 171 -13.27 11.13 7.32
C SER A 171 -13.58 9.69 6.90
N LEU A 172 -14.29 9.49 5.77
CA LEU A 172 -14.58 8.16 5.25
C LEU A 172 -13.40 7.57 4.47
N VAL A 173 -12.61 8.41 3.80
CA VAL A 173 -11.35 8.01 3.16
C VAL A 173 -10.37 7.52 4.21
N ASP A 174 -10.12 8.27 5.29
CA ASP A 174 -9.19 7.88 6.36
C ASP A 174 -9.62 6.56 7.03
N ALA A 175 -10.93 6.44 7.31
CA ALA A 175 -11.50 5.22 7.87
C ALA A 175 -11.36 4.02 6.93
N ALA A 176 -11.40 4.23 5.61
CA ALA A 176 -11.13 3.18 4.63
C ALA A 176 -9.64 2.83 4.58
N CYS A 177 -8.76 3.82 4.55
CA CYS A 177 -7.31 3.63 4.48
C CYS A 177 -6.79 2.80 5.65
N SER A 178 -7.27 3.07 6.88
CA SER A 178 -6.93 2.29 8.09
C SER A 178 -7.29 0.79 8.02
N ARG A 179 -8.07 0.37 7.02
CA ARG A 179 -8.58 -1.00 6.85
C ARG A 179 -8.21 -1.62 5.51
N SER A 180 -7.50 -0.90 4.64
CA SER A 180 -7.15 -1.40 3.32
C SER A 180 -5.79 -0.91 2.83
N LEU A 181 -5.75 0.24 2.16
CA LEU A 181 -4.60 0.74 1.43
C LEU A 181 -4.18 2.08 2.00
N PHE A 182 -2.88 2.31 2.04
CA PHE A 182 -2.31 3.60 2.35
C PHE A 182 -2.57 4.56 1.19
N VAL A 183 -3.31 5.62 1.47
CA VAL A 183 -3.53 6.75 0.56
C VAL A 183 -2.95 7.97 1.26
N ARG A 184 -2.13 8.73 0.56
CA ARG A 184 -1.56 9.96 1.09
C ARG A 184 -2.57 11.09 0.96
N THR A 185 -3.29 11.34 2.04
CA THR A 185 -4.35 12.34 2.16
C THR A 185 -3.78 13.71 2.61
N PRO A 186 -4.57 14.80 2.56
CA PRO A 186 -4.11 16.12 2.97
C PRO A 186 -3.56 16.19 4.40
N ASP A 187 -4.11 15.41 5.33
CA ASP A 187 -3.59 15.32 6.70
C ASP A 187 -2.20 14.68 6.75
N VAL A 188 -1.95 13.64 5.95
CA VAL A 188 -0.63 13.02 5.84
C VAL A 188 0.37 13.98 5.20
N LEU A 189 -0.03 14.69 4.14
CA LEU A 189 0.81 15.72 3.51
C LEU A 189 1.17 16.84 4.49
N LEU A 190 0.21 17.26 5.33
CA LEU A 190 0.44 18.27 6.36
C LEU A 190 1.37 17.75 7.46
N ASP A 191 1.22 16.50 7.88
CA ASP A 191 2.12 15.85 8.83
C ASP A 191 3.55 15.81 8.28
N GLU A 192 3.72 15.36 7.04
CA GLU A 192 5.03 15.32 6.38
C GLU A 192 5.66 16.71 6.25
N PHE A 193 4.87 17.72 5.89
CA PHE A 193 5.33 19.10 5.87
C PHE A 193 5.77 19.57 7.27
N ALA A 194 4.97 19.31 8.30
CA ALA A 194 5.24 19.76 9.66
C ALA A 194 6.52 19.14 10.25
N ARG A 195 6.89 17.91 9.85
CA ARG A 195 8.16 17.27 10.24
C ARG A 195 9.39 18.09 9.84
N TRP A 196 9.33 18.77 8.70
CA TRP A 196 10.45 19.57 8.19
C TRP A 196 10.41 21.02 8.64
N HIS A 197 9.20 21.56 8.79
CA HIS A 197 9.00 23.00 8.89
C HIS A 197 8.46 23.49 10.23
N TRP A 198 7.77 22.64 11.01
CA TRP A 198 7.01 23.04 12.20
C TRP A 198 7.23 22.12 13.41
N ASP A 199 8.46 21.63 13.61
CA ASP A 199 8.83 20.78 14.77
C ASP A 199 7.88 19.59 15.00
N TYR A 200 7.48 18.90 13.93
CA TYR A 200 6.55 17.76 14.00
C TYR A 200 5.12 18.13 14.47
N ASP A 201 4.77 19.41 14.60
CA ASP A 201 3.43 19.85 15.02
C ASP A 201 2.55 20.25 13.82
N ALA A 202 1.84 19.28 13.26
CA ALA A 202 0.83 19.52 12.23
C ALA A 202 -0.41 20.28 12.72
N THR A 203 -0.53 20.55 14.03
CA THR A 203 -1.59 21.37 14.62
C THR A 203 -1.14 22.82 14.88
N LEU A 204 0.11 23.14 14.56
CA LEU A 204 0.62 24.50 14.65
C LEU A 204 -0.23 25.43 13.77
N ALA A 205 -0.78 26.45 14.43
CA ALA A 205 -1.67 27.44 13.82
C ALA A 205 -1.13 28.86 13.95
N ASP A 206 -0.12 29.05 14.79
CA ASP A 206 0.45 30.35 15.13
C ASP A 206 1.67 30.64 14.26
N ASP A 207 1.58 31.71 13.47
CA ASP A 207 2.65 32.16 12.60
C ASP A 207 3.86 32.67 13.40
N ASP A 208 3.67 33.22 14.59
CA ASP A 208 4.77 33.76 15.38
C ASP A 208 5.68 32.64 15.91
N SER A 209 5.08 31.61 16.48
CA SER A 209 5.78 30.39 16.91
C SER A 209 6.46 29.68 15.72
N ALA A 210 5.78 29.56 14.57
CA ALA A 210 6.37 28.97 13.37
C ALA A 210 7.57 29.78 12.87
N ARG A 211 7.44 31.12 12.88
CA ARG A 211 8.52 32.03 12.46
C ARG A 211 9.74 31.91 13.36
N GLU A 212 9.55 31.78 14.67
CA GLU A 212 10.66 31.57 15.62
C GLU A 212 11.44 30.30 15.28
N PHE A 213 10.76 29.16 15.15
CA PHE A 213 11.37 27.88 14.77
C PHE A 213 12.10 27.94 13.43
N LEU A 214 11.48 28.52 12.40
CA LEU A 214 12.07 28.64 11.06
C LEU A 214 13.32 29.55 11.06
N LYS A 215 13.32 30.63 11.85
CA LYS A 215 14.50 31.50 12.02
C LYS A 215 15.66 30.76 12.68
N GLU A 216 15.37 30.01 13.73
CA GLU A 216 16.39 29.29 14.49
C GLU A 216 17.02 28.15 13.68
N ASN A 217 16.22 27.38 12.93
CA ASN A 217 16.71 26.21 12.22
C ASN A 217 17.28 26.47 10.83
N TRP A 218 16.72 27.43 10.09
CA TRP A 218 17.09 27.63 8.68
C TRP A 218 17.93 28.88 8.45
N GLY A 219 17.88 29.86 9.35
CA GLY A 219 18.56 31.15 9.17
C GLY A 219 18.17 31.87 7.87
N GLY A 220 17.01 31.54 7.31
CA GLY A 220 16.49 32.07 6.05
C GLY A 220 16.13 33.55 6.14
N ASP A 221 15.97 34.19 4.99
CA ASP A 221 15.45 35.55 4.97
C ASP A 221 13.96 35.60 5.31
N ASP A 222 13.44 36.77 5.68
CA ASP A 222 12.05 36.90 6.10
C ASP A 222 11.05 36.50 4.99
N ALA A 223 11.44 36.61 3.71
CA ALA A 223 10.56 36.28 2.58
C ALA A 223 10.42 34.76 2.39
N ASP A 224 11.51 34.01 2.55
CA ASP A 224 11.46 32.55 2.56
C ASP A 224 10.63 32.07 3.74
N ILE A 225 10.82 32.64 4.94
CA ILE A 225 10.07 32.21 6.13
C ILE A 225 8.57 32.47 5.99
N GLU A 226 8.17 33.61 5.42
CA GLU A 226 6.76 33.93 5.16
C GLU A 226 6.05 32.87 4.32
N ARG A 227 6.75 32.22 3.40
CA ARG A 227 6.19 31.15 2.55
C ARG A 227 5.83 29.90 3.36
N TYR A 228 6.56 29.58 4.43
CA TYR A 228 6.35 28.36 5.22
C TYR A 228 5.46 28.57 6.45
N LEU A 229 4.80 29.72 6.59
CA LEU A 229 3.93 29.99 7.73
C LEU A 229 2.62 29.17 7.68
N PRO A 230 2.09 28.73 8.83
CA PRO A 230 0.79 28.04 8.92
C PRO A 230 -0.35 28.76 8.21
N SER A 231 -0.44 30.09 8.30
CA SER A 231 -1.49 30.88 7.64
C SER A 231 -1.45 30.82 6.11
N VAL A 232 -0.29 30.52 5.52
CA VAL A 232 -0.08 30.41 4.07
C VAL A 232 -0.24 28.97 3.60
N VAL A 233 0.43 28.03 4.28
CA VAL A 233 0.51 26.64 3.84
C VAL A 233 -0.80 25.89 4.08
N ARG A 234 -1.41 26.02 5.26
CA ARG A 234 -2.59 25.20 5.63
C ARG A 234 -3.77 25.40 4.68
N PRO A 235 -4.15 26.63 4.26
CA PRO A 235 -5.27 26.81 3.33
C PRO A 235 -5.07 26.15 1.95
N GLU A 236 -3.82 26.00 1.50
CA GLU A 236 -3.49 25.37 0.22
C GLU A 236 -3.23 23.87 0.32
N LEU A 237 -2.53 23.43 1.37
CA LEU A 237 -2.11 22.04 1.54
C LEU A 237 -3.24 21.19 2.13
N ALA A 238 -3.85 21.67 3.22
CA ALA A 238 -4.80 20.90 4.01
C ALA A 238 -5.71 21.81 4.85
N PRO A 239 -6.75 22.41 4.25
CA PRO A 239 -7.73 23.17 5.00
C PRO A 239 -8.44 22.29 6.04
N ASP A 240 -8.91 22.88 7.13
CA ASP A 240 -9.47 22.15 8.28
C ASP A 240 -10.55 21.13 7.91
N ASP A 241 -11.41 21.43 6.93
CA ASP A 241 -12.48 20.50 6.53
C ASP A 241 -12.00 19.34 5.66
N THR A 242 -10.70 19.24 5.39
CA THR A 242 -10.04 18.04 4.88
C THR A 242 -9.28 17.24 5.94
N LEU A 243 -9.17 17.78 7.16
CA LEU A 243 -8.39 17.21 8.24
C LEU A 243 -9.27 16.43 9.23
N PRO A 244 -8.68 15.51 10.01
CA PRO A 244 -9.29 14.99 11.21
C PRO A 244 -9.58 16.10 12.22
N ARG A 245 -10.66 15.92 13.01
CA ARG A 245 -11.14 16.94 13.97
C ARG A 245 -10.06 17.41 14.96
N HIS A 246 -9.16 16.54 15.39
CA HIS A 246 -8.13 16.88 16.37
C HIS A 246 -7.08 17.85 15.81
N SER A 247 -6.99 17.97 14.48
CA SER A 247 -6.04 18.86 13.79
C SER A 247 -6.68 20.16 13.30
N HIS A 248 -7.95 20.41 13.65
CA HIS A 248 -8.64 21.65 13.30
C HIS A 248 -8.11 22.81 14.14
N VAL A 249 -7.81 23.93 13.49
CA VAL A 249 -7.27 25.13 14.15
C VAL A 249 -8.18 26.35 14.00
N GLN A 250 -9.10 26.34 13.03
CA GLN A 250 -10.04 27.41 12.80
C GLN A 250 -11.30 27.23 13.65
N ALA A 251 -11.77 28.31 14.28
CA ALA A 251 -12.92 28.29 15.18
C ALA A 251 -14.21 27.75 14.54
N GLY A 252 -14.43 28.01 13.25
CA GLY A 252 -15.62 27.56 12.50
C GLY A 252 -15.67 26.04 12.27
N SER A 253 -14.52 25.39 12.19
CA SER A 253 -14.37 23.96 11.89
C SER A 253 -14.86 23.06 13.02
N SER A 254 -14.99 23.61 14.23
CA SER A 254 -15.56 22.92 15.40
C SER A 254 -17.02 22.48 15.19
N SER A 255 -17.72 23.04 14.19
CA SER A 255 -19.11 22.74 13.83
C SER A 255 -19.30 21.60 12.84
N LEU A 256 -18.24 21.18 12.13
CA LEU A 256 -18.30 20.14 11.10
C LEU A 256 -18.65 18.77 11.71
N ARG A 257 -19.44 17.95 11.01
CA ARG A 257 -19.89 16.63 11.51
C ARG A 257 -19.85 15.60 10.38
N VAL A 258 -19.46 14.36 10.68
CA VAL A 258 -19.58 13.28 9.68
C VAL A 258 -21.06 13.01 9.42
N LEU A 259 -21.49 13.20 8.17
CA LEU A 259 -22.89 13.06 7.78
C LEU A 259 -23.37 11.60 7.88
N SER A 260 -24.66 11.45 8.22
CA SER A 260 -25.29 10.13 8.31
C SER A 260 -25.52 9.53 6.91
N GLN A 261 -25.60 8.20 6.83
CA GLN A 261 -25.96 7.51 5.58
C GLN A 261 -27.31 8.01 5.02
N ARG A 262 -28.28 8.31 5.89
CA ARG A 262 -29.58 8.84 5.48
C ARG A 262 -29.44 10.23 4.85
N THR A 263 -28.61 11.09 5.43
CA THR A 263 -28.33 12.43 4.90
C THR A 263 -27.65 12.35 3.54
N LEU A 264 -26.60 11.52 3.41
CA LEU A 264 -25.92 11.30 2.13
C LEU A 264 -26.87 10.78 1.05
N ARG A 265 -27.78 9.84 1.39
CA ARG A 265 -28.79 9.35 0.44
C ARG A 265 -29.86 10.37 0.09
N ALA A 266 -30.12 11.35 0.97
CA ALA A 266 -31.03 12.45 0.66
C ALA A 266 -30.35 13.44 -0.31
N LEU A 267 -29.09 13.80 -0.05
CA LEU A 267 -28.26 14.64 -0.94
C LEU A 267 -28.03 13.96 -2.30
N ALA A 268 -27.96 12.62 -2.34
CA ALA A 268 -27.84 11.85 -3.57
C ALA A 268 -29.04 12.01 -4.53
N ARG A 269 -30.15 12.61 -4.09
CA ARG A 269 -31.32 12.92 -4.93
C ARG A 269 -31.27 14.35 -5.51
N SER A 270 -30.12 15.01 -5.43
CA SER A 270 -29.87 16.30 -6.07
C SER A 270 -30.13 16.24 -7.58
N ASP A 271 -30.54 17.38 -8.15
CA ASP A 271 -30.66 17.54 -9.61
C ASP A 271 -29.28 17.60 -10.29
N ASP A 272 -28.22 17.89 -9.53
CA ASP A 272 -26.83 17.78 -9.99
C ASP A 272 -26.38 16.31 -9.97
N ALA A 273 -26.16 15.76 -11.17
CA ALA A 273 -25.79 14.36 -11.35
C ALA A 273 -24.45 13.99 -10.68
N TRP A 274 -23.42 14.84 -10.79
CA TRP A 274 -22.11 14.57 -10.21
C TRP A 274 -22.19 14.57 -8.68
N LEU A 275 -22.86 15.57 -8.10
CA LEU A 275 -23.06 15.64 -6.65
C LEU A 275 -23.91 14.45 -6.15
N GLY A 276 -24.93 14.09 -6.92
CA GLY A 276 -25.79 12.94 -6.65
C GLY A 276 -24.99 11.63 -6.56
N GLU A 277 -24.15 11.39 -7.57
CA GLU A 277 -23.26 10.22 -7.65
C GLU A 277 -22.19 10.22 -6.55
N THR A 278 -21.59 11.38 -6.26
CA THR A 278 -20.62 11.54 -5.17
C THR A 278 -21.23 11.17 -3.82
N CYS A 279 -22.41 11.72 -3.50
CA CYS A 279 -23.11 11.41 -2.25
C CYS A 279 -23.56 9.95 -2.18
N ALA A 280 -23.94 9.34 -3.30
CA ALA A 280 -24.26 7.92 -3.37
C ALA A 280 -23.02 7.05 -3.11
N ALA A 281 -21.87 7.39 -3.70
CA ALA A 281 -20.61 6.69 -3.48
C ALA A 281 -20.15 6.79 -2.01
N LEU A 282 -20.25 7.97 -1.39
CA LEU A 282 -19.98 8.16 0.05
C LEU A 282 -20.92 7.31 0.93
N ALA A 283 -22.20 7.24 0.59
CA ALA A 283 -23.16 6.41 1.31
C ALA A 283 -22.87 4.90 1.15
N ASP A 284 -22.39 4.48 -0.03
CA ASP A 284 -21.96 3.11 -0.30
C ASP A 284 -20.69 2.76 0.50
N LEU A 285 -19.66 3.62 0.48
CA LEU A 285 -18.43 3.43 1.24
C LEU A 285 -18.71 3.32 2.75
N ARG A 286 -19.53 4.22 3.29
CA ARG A 286 -19.94 4.17 4.70
C ARG A 286 -20.64 2.86 5.05
N LEU A 287 -21.52 2.37 4.17
CA LEU A 287 -22.20 1.09 4.37
C LEU A 287 -21.22 -0.09 4.34
N THR A 288 -20.27 -0.07 3.41
CA THR A 288 -19.21 -1.09 3.31
C THR A 288 -18.36 -1.12 4.58
N LEU A 289 -17.92 0.04 5.08
CA LEU A 289 -17.17 0.15 6.34
C LEU A 289 -17.99 -0.36 7.54
N ALA A 290 -19.27 -0.01 7.61
CA ALA A 290 -20.16 -0.48 8.68
C ALA A 290 -20.36 -2.01 8.66
N ARG A 291 -20.40 -2.62 7.46
CA ARG A 291 -20.51 -4.08 7.30
C ARG A 291 -19.22 -4.81 7.68
N ALA A 292 -18.06 -4.22 7.38
CA ALA A 292 -16.77 -4.73 7.81
C ALA A 292 -16.61 -4.70 9.35
N ARG A 293 -17.30 -3.76 10.03
CA ARG A 293 -17.14 -3.47 11.46
C ARG A 293 -15.69 -3.10 11.76
N ASP A 294 -15.11 -3.58 12.86
CA ASP A 294 -13.72 -3.33 13.23
C ASP A 294 -12.77 -4.42 12.71
N ARG A 295 -13.25 -5.27 11.79
CA ARG A 295 -12.42 -6.30 11.18
C ARG A 295 -11.62 -5.72 10.03
N SER A 296 -10.34 -6.06 9.98
CA SER A 296 -9.40 -5.60 8.97
C SER A 296 -8.38 -6.70 8.71
N ALA A 297 -8.10 -6.97 7.44
CA ALA A 297 -7.08 -7.94 7.04
C ALA A 297 -5.66 -7.50 7.44
N ILE A 298 -5.46 -6.19 7.65
CA ILE A 298 -4.17 -5.59 8.01
C ILE A 298 -4.00 -5.34 9.52
N ALA A 299 -4.98 -5.70 10.36
CA ALA A 299 -4.95 -5.39 11.80
C ALA A 299 -3.80 -6.06 12.57
N GLY A 300 -3.25 -7.17 12.06
CA GLY A 300 -2.08 -7.86 12.61
C GLY A 300 -0.94 -7.97 11.59
N ALA A 301 -0.93 -7.10 10.59
CA ALA A 301 0.14 -7.04 9.61
C ALA A 301 1.33 -6.28 10.16
N GLN A 302 2.53 -6.65 9.70
CA GLN A 302 3.75 -5.87 9.96
C GLN A 302 3.84 -4.73 8.94
N TRP A 303 3.85 -3.47 9.40
CA TRP A 303 4.02 -2.31 8.52
C TRP A 303 5.45 -2.22 8.00
N ALA A 304 5.62 -1.69 6.78
CA ALA A 304 6.89 -1.74 6.05
C ALA A 304 7.37 -0.38 5.48
N GLU A 305 6.88 0.74 6.03
CA GLU A 305 7.22 2.12 5.62
C GLU A 305 7.36 2.29 4.10
N PRO A 306 6.22 2.26 3.37
CA PRO A 306 6.26 2.27 1.92
C PRO A 306 6.78 3.60 1.37
N ALA A 307 7.62 3.54 0.34
CA ALA A 307 8.08 4.70 -0.41
C ALA A 307 6.90 5.41 -1.10
N TYR A 308 5.94 4.63 -1.60
CA TYR A 308 4.79 5.12 -2.36
C TYR A 308 3.49 4.87 -1.63
N SER A 309 2.51 5.74 -1.82
CA SER A 309 1.13 5.45 -1.46
C SER A 309 0.34 4.89 -2.67
N ALA A 310 -0.80 4.26 -2.42
CA ALA A 310 -1.68 3.78 -3.49
C ALA A 310 -2.21 4.92 -4.37
N ALA A 311 -2.31 6.13 -3.81
CA ALA A 311 -2.58 7.40 -4.48
C ALA A 311 -2.32 8.55 -3.51
N THR A 312 -1.87 9.69 -4.02
CA THR A 312 -1.90 10.97 -3.29
C THR A 312 -3.18 11.72 -3.63
N ILE A 313 -3.88 12.22 -2.62
CA ILE A 313 -5.04 13.11 -2.76
C ILE A 313 -4.69 14.47 -2.16
N ALA A 314 -4.37 15.42 -3.01
CA ALA A 314 -4.12 16.81 -2.62
C ALA A 314 -5.43 17.61 -2.57
N TYR A 315 -5.50 18.62 -1.70
CA TYR A 315 -6.62 19.55 -1.69
C TYR A 315 -6.71 20.35 -3.00
N CYS A 316 -5.59 20.94 -3.44
CA CYS A 316 -5.46 21.58 -4.73
C CYS A 316 -4.06 21.36 -5.31
N GLU A 317 -3.89 21.68 -6.59
CA GLU A 317 -2.55 21.78 -7.18
C GLU A 317 -1.82 22.94 -6.49
N SER A 318 -0.73 22.62 -5.77
CA SER A 318 0.08 23.59 -5.05
C SER A 318 1.54 23.15 -5.08
N ASN A 319 2.45 24.11 -5.10
CA ASN A 319 3.88 23.86 -5.03
C ASN A 319 4.27 23.15 -3.73
N TYR A 320 3.51 23.36 -2.63
CA TYR A 320 3.77 22.67 -1.36
C TYR A 320 3.58 21.16 -1.48
N VAL A 321 2.59 20.70 -2.26
CA VAL A 321 2.38 19.26 -2.48
C VAL A 321 3.57 18.66 -3.22
N SER A 322 4.03 19.33 -4.28
CA SER A 322 5.21 18.89 -5.04
C SER A 322 6.45 18.88 -4.16
N GLU A 323 6.67 19.92 -3.36
CA GLU A 323 7.82 20.03 -2.46
C GLU A 323 7.83 18.94 -1.38
N VAL A 324 6.69 18.64 -0.75
CA VAL A 324 6.57 17.55 0.22
C VAL A 324 6.89 16.20 -0.43
N LEU A 325 6.34 15.94 -1.61
CA LEU A 325 6.57 14.69 -2.32
C LEU A 325 8.00 14.55 -2.82
N ASP A 326 8.59 15.62 -3.36
CA ASP A 326 9.97 15.64 -3.83
C ASP A 326 10.93 15.37 -2.66
N ASN A 327 10.72 16.03 -1.51
CA ASN A 327 11.50 15.80 -0.30
C ASN A 327 11.33 14.35 0.19
N HIS A 328 10.10 13.82 0.23
CA HIS A 328 9.82 12.45 0.63
C HIS A 328 10.52 11.43 -0.28
N PHE A 329 10.41 11.58 -1.60
CA PHE A 329 11.03 10.66 -2.56
C PHE A 329 12.55 10.81 -2.61
N GLU A 330 13.08 12.02 -2.43
CA GLU A 330 14.52 12.24 -2.29
C GLU A 330 15.05 11.55 -1.04
N CYS A 331 14.38 11.70 0.11
CA CYS A 331 14.73 11.00 1.34
C CYS A 331 14.66 9.48 1.17
N ALA A 332 13.57 8.95 0.61
CA ALA A 332 13.41 7.52 0.36
C ALA A 332 14.51 6.97 -0.57
N SER A 333 14.86 7.72 -1.62
CA SER A 333 15.88 7.31 -2.60
C SER A 333 17.31 7.39 -2.05
N ASN A 334 17.61 8.41 -1.23
CA ASN A 334 18.95 8.66 -0.72
C ASN A 334 19.29 7.88 0.54
N SER A 335 18.30 7.64 1.41
CA SER A 335 18.48 6.82 2.62
C SER A 335 18.58 5.33 2.28
N GLY A 336 17.92 4.90 1.21
CA GLY A 336 17.68 3.48 0.95
C GLY A 336 16.67 2.86 1.93
N GLU A 337 16.10 3.64 2.84
CA GLU A 337 15.22 3.21 3.94
C GLU A 337 13.74 3.28 3.55
N ALA A 338 13.38 2.70 2.41
CA ALA A 338 11.99 2.60 1.99
C ALA A 338 11.72 1.28 1.27
N THR A 339 10.50 0.78 1.37
CA THR A 339 10.10 -0.44 0.64
C THR A 339 8.99 -0.12 -0.37
N MET A 340 8.79 -1.03 -1.33
CA MET A 340 7.60 -0.97 -2.19
C MET A 340 6.38 -1.61 -1.53
N PHE A 341 6.49 -2.04 -0.27
CA PHE A 341 5.45 -2.78 0.42
C PHE A 341 4.81 -1.89 1.48
N GLN A 342 3.49 -1.88 1.51
CA GLN A 342 2.76 -1.23 2.59
C GLN A 342 2.93 -2.03 3.90
N CYS A 343 2.65 -3.33 3.82
CA CYS A 343 2.66 -4.22 4.96
C CYS A 343 2.72 -5.69 4.55
N PHE A 344 3.04 -6.54 5.52
CA PHE A 344 3.11 -7.99 5.40
C PHE A 344 2.06 -8.65 6.31
N ILE A 345 1.04 -9.26 5.70
CA ILE A 345 -0.05 -9.93 6.42
C ILE A 345 0.33 -11.40 6.65
N PRO A 346 0.49 -11.87 7.91
CA PRO A 346 0.87 -13.26 8.17
C PRO A 346 -0.23 -14.22 7.74
N ILE A 347 0.12 -15.29 7.02
CA ILE A 347 -0.84 -16.30 6.58
C ILE A 347 -1.29 -17.16 7.77
N ALA A 348 -2.62 -17.24 7.98
CA ALA A 348 -3.16 -17.98 9.11
C ALA A 348 -2.93 -19.49 8.99
N THR A 349 -2.71 -20.17 10.12
CA THR A 349 -2.45 -21.62 10.15
C THR A 349 -3.63 -22.42 10.70
N GLN A 350 -4.50 -21.81 11.51
CA GLN A 350 -5.64 -22.48 12.13
C GLN A 350 -6.90 -22.35 11.27
N ARG A 351 -7.64 -23.45 11.07
CA ARG A 351 -8.84 -23.53 10.20
C ARG A 351 -9.84 -22.37 10.38
N GLN A 352 -10.15 -22.00 11.62
CA GLN A 352 -11.08 -20.89 11.89
C GLN A 352 -10.48 -19.53 11.52
N ALA A 353 -9.21 -19.31 11.86
CA ALA A 353 -8.48 -18.09 11.52
C ALA A 353 -8.31 -17.94 10.01
N ILE A 354 -8.06 -19.02 9.27
CA ILE A 354 -8.00 -19.03 7.81
C ILE A 354 -9.30 -18.52 7.21
N ARG A 355 -10.45 -19.12 7.58
CA ARG A 355 -11.76 -18.70 7.07
C ARG A 355 -12.06 -17.24 7.40
N GLN A 356 -11.67 -16.79 8.59
CA GLN A 356 -11.82 -15.41 9.02
C GLN A 356 -10.95 -14.47 8.17
N GLN A 357 -9.67 -14.81 7.97
CA GLN A 357 -8.72 -14.05 7.16
C GLN A 357 -9.22 -13.87 5.72
N PHE A 358 -9.73 -14.91 5.07
CA PHE A 358 -10.32 -14.76 3.73
C PHE A 358 -11.60 -13.90 3.72
N GLY A 359 -12.40 -13.93 4.79
CA GLY A 359 -13.53 -13.03 4.97
C GLY A 359 -13.11 -11.56 5.13
N ASP A 360 -12.01 -11.33 5.85
CA ASP A 360 -11.46 -10.00 6.08
C ASP A 360 -10.77 -9.46 4.82
N LEU A 361 -10.05 -10.30 4.08
CA LEU A 361 -9.49 -9.96 2.76
C LEU A 361 -10.60 -9.62 1.76
N ALA A 362 -11.69 -10.39 1.72
CA ALA A 362 -12.82 -10.06 0.86
C ALA A 362 -13.48 -8.72 1.24
N SER A 363 -13.55 -8.41 2.53
CA SER A 363 -14.06 -7.12 3.02
C SER A 363 -13.12 -5.98 2.66
N MET A 364 -11.81 -6.18 2.80
CA MET A 364 -10.78 -5.23 2.39
C MET A 364 -10.88 -4.89 0.90
N LEU A 365 -11.00 -5.89 0.01
CA LEU A 365 -11.16 -5.68 -1.43
C LEU A 365 -12.45 -4.90 -1.78
N GLN A 366 -13.54 -5.12 -1.04
CA GLN A 366 -14.77 -4.33 -1.19
C GLN A 366 -14.60 -2.89 -0.73
N ILE A 367 -13.85 -2.65 0.36
CA ILE A 367 -13.50 -1.31 0.83
C ILE A 367 -12.66 -0.60 -0.24
N ILE A 368 -11.65 -1.27 -0.82
CA ILE A 368 -10.81 -0.71 -1.88
C ILE A 368 -11.66 -0.25 -3.07
N GLY A 369 -12.57 -1.10 -3.57
CA GLY A 369 -13.42 -0.73 -4.70
C GLY A 369 -14.38 0.42 -4.40
N ALA A 370 -14.91 0.49 -3.17
CA ALA A 370 -15.76 1.60 -2.75
C ALA A 370 -14.96 2.90 -2.54
N LEU A 371 -13.74 2.79 -2.02
CA LEU A 371 -12.82 3.91 -1.84
C LEU A 371 -12.41 4.49 -3.18
N ASP A 372 -11.94 3.66 -4.11
CA ASP A 372 -11.54 4.09 -5.46
C ASP A 372 -12.66 4.86 -6.17
N ARG A 373 -13.89 4.38 -6.05
CA ARG A 373 -15.07 5.05 -6.61
C ARG A 373 -15.29 6.44 -5.99
N VAL A 374 -15.13 6.58 -4.67
CA VAL A 374 -15.22 7.89 -4.00
C VAL A 374 -14.10 8.82 -4.50
N LEU A 375 -12.86 8.34 -4.50
CA LEU A 375 -11.70 9.11 -4.98
C LEU A 375 -11.91 9.59 -6.41
N THR A 376 -12.41 8.72 -7.29
CA THR A 376 -12.73 9.05 -8.68
C THR A 376 -13.68 10.23 -8.82
N PHE A 377 -14.68 10.35 -7.95
CA PHE A 377 -15.64 11.45 -8.00
C PHE A 377 -15.14 12.75 -7.37
N ILE A 378 -14.33 12.65 -6.31
CA ILE A 378 -13.88 13.85 -5.59
C ILE A 378 -12.61 14.45 -6.18
N SER A 379 -11.74 13.66 -6.83
CA SER A 379 -10.48 14.14 -7.40
C SER A 379 -10.44 14.09 -8.94
N SER A 380 -9.70 15.01 -9.55
CA SER A 380 -9.44 15.09 -10.99
C SER A 380 -8.08 14.52 -11.33
#